data_AF-A0A5C4SXV6-F1
#
_entry.id   AF-A0A5C4SXV6-F1
#
_cell.length_a   1.000
_cell.length_b   1.000
_cell.length_c   1.000
_cell.angle_alpha   90.00
_cell.angle_beta   90.00
_cell.angle_gamma   90.00
#
_symmetry.space_group_name_H-M   'P 1'
#
loop_
_entity.id
_entity.type
_entity.pdbx_description
1 polymer ?
#
loop_
_entity_poly.entity_id
_entity_poly.type
_entity_poly.pdbx_seq_one_letter_code
_entity_poly.pdbx_strand_id
1 'polypeptide(L)' 'MNAMVVIALLVLIGFAAVATVMIGNSKPNREGNPDYDKKTGANTIRLTLFYVMAGIASCFALVWYITG' A
#
# COMPACT_ATOMS: atom_id res chain seq x y z
N MET A 1 3.15 -23.59 2.44
CA MET A 1 3.07 -22.75 1.22
C MET A 1 4.39 -22.85 0.48
N ASN A 2 4.40 -23.14 -0.82
CA ASN A 2 5.64 -23.31 -1.59
C ASN A 2 6.33 -21.94 -1.78
N ALA A 3 7.64 -21.86 -1.58
CA ALA A 3 8.42 -20.63 -1.73
C ALA A 3 8.22 -19.96 -3.10
N MET A 4 8.06 -20.75 -4.16
CA MET A 4 7.79 -20.24 -5.51
C MET A 4 6.46 -19.48 -5.60
N VAL A 5 5.43 -19.92 -4.88
CA VAL A 5 4.12 -19.25 -4.84
C VAL A 5 4.23 -17.91 -4.13
N VAL A 6 5.00 -17.84 -3.04
CA VAL A 6 5.24 -16.58 -2.31
C VAL A 6 5.94 -15.56 -3.20
N ILE A 7 6.99 -15.99 -3.90
CA ILE A 7 7.74 -15.11 -4.81
C ILE A 7 6.83 -14.59 -5.93
N ALA A 8 6.03 -15.46 -6.55
CA ALA A 8 5.10 -15.05 -7.60
C ALA A 8 4.08 -14.01 -7.11
N LEU A 9 3.53 -14.18 -5.90
CA LEU A 9 2.60 -13.23 -5.30
C LEU A 9 3.27 -11.89 -5.02
N LEU A 10 4.50 -11.88 -4.49
CA LEU A 10 5.23 -10.63 -4.23
C LEU A 10 5.51 -9.86 -5.52
N VAL A 11 5.87 -10.56 -6.61
CA VAL A 11 6.07 -9.94 -7.93
C VAL A 11 4.78 -9.33 -8.45
N LEU A 12 3.65 -10.06 -8.35
CA LEU A 12 2.34 -9.55 -8.79
C LEU A 12 1.90 -8.33 -7.99
N ILE A 13 2.05 -8.36 -6.66
CA ILE A 13 1.72 -7.24 -5.78
C ILE A 13 2.59 -6.03 -6.12
N GLY A 14 3.90 -6.22 -6.30
CA GLY A 14 4.82 -5.15 -6.69
C GLY A 14 4.47 -4.54 -8.04
N PHE A 15 4.19 -5.37 -9.04
CA PHE A 15 3.76 -4.91 -10.37
C PHE A 15 2.45 -4.11 -10.30
N ALA A 16 1.46 -4.62 -9.57
CA ALA A 16 0.18 -3.94 -9.41
C ALA A 16 0.32 -2.58 -8.70
N ALA A 17 1.19 -2.50 -7.67
CA ALA A 17 1.47 -1.25 -6.97
C ALA A 17 2.10 -0.21 -7.90
N VAL A 18 3.11 -0.59 -8.69
CA VAL A 18 3.76 0.32 -9.66
C VAL A 18 2.77 0.77 -10.72
N ALA A 19 2.00 -0.16 -11.31
CA ALA A 19 1.00 0.17 -12.32
C ALA A 19 -0.04 1.17 -11.78
N THR A 20 -0.52 0.99 -10.55
CA THR A 20 -1.48 1.89 -9.90
C THR A 20 -0.92 3.30 -9.76
N VAL A 21 0.33 3.44 -9.32
CA VAL A 21 1.00 4.75 -9.19
C VAL A 21 1.22 5.40 -10.55
N MET A 22 1.65 4.64 -11.55
CA MET A 22 1.87 5.14 -12.91
C MET A 22 0.57 5.65 -13.55
N ILE A 23 -0.53 4.91 -13.40
CA ILE A 23 -1.84 5.31 -13.93
C ILE A 23 -2.36 6.55 -13.20
N GLY A 24 -2.23 6.60 -11.87
CA GLY A 24 -2.60 7.77 -11.07
C GLY A 24 -1.82 9.04 -11.44
N ASN A 25 -0.55 8.91 -11.82
CA ASN A 25 0.28 10.04 -12.24
C ASN A 25 0.19 10.35 -13.75
N SER A 26 -0.57 9.57 -14.52
CA SER A 26 -0.67 9.73 -15.97
C SER A 26 -1.32 11.07 -16.36
N LYS A 27 -0.94 11.61 -17.52
CA LYS A 27 -1.50 12.87 -18.05
C LYS A 27 -3.04 12.84 -18.15
N PRO A 28 -3.67 11.77 -18.69
CA PRO A 28 -5.12 11.69 -18.74
C PRO A 28 -5.78 11.77 -17.36
N ASN A 29 -5.17 11.19 -16.32
CA ASN A 29 -5.71 11.27 -14.96
C ASN A 29 -5.61 12.70 -14.39
N ARG A 30 -4.51 13.41 -14.66
CA ARG A 30 -4.32 14.80 -14.20
C ARG A 30 -5.23 15.78 -14.93
N GLU A 31 -5.48 15.57 -16.22
CA GLU A 31 -6.40 16.38 -17.02
C GLU A 31 -7.86 16.15 -16.62
N GLY A 32 -8.26 14.90 -16.34
CA GLY A 32 -9.61 14.56 -15.86
C GLY A 32 -9.86 14.91 -14.39
N ASN A 33 -8.81 15.04 -13.58
CA ASN A 33 -8.88 15.41 -12.17
C ASN A 33 -7.72 16.34 -11.76
N PRO A 34 -7.81 17.64 -12.06
CA PRO A 34 -6.72 18.60 -11.80
C PRO A 34 -6.44 18.83 -10.30
N ASP A 35 -7.38 18.47 -9.42
CA ASP A 35 -7.18 18.50 -7.97
C ASP A 35 -6.63 17.17 -7.40
N TYR A 36 -6.34 16.18 -8.26
CA TYR A 36 -5.81 14.88 -7.85
C TYR A 36 -4.54 15.05 -7.02
N ASP A 37 -3.56 15.80 -7.51
CA ASP A 37 -2.27 15.98 -6.83
C ASP A 37 -2.42 16.63 -5.44
N LYS A 38 -3.39 17.54 -5.29
CA LYS A 38 -3.67 18.22 -4.01
C LYS A 38 -4.24 17.24 -2.97
N LYS A 39 -5.03 16.26 -3.40
CA LYS A 39 -5.70 15.28 -2.51
C LYS A 39 -4.86 14.02 -2.30
N THR A 40 -4.14 13.58 -3.32
CA THR A 40 -3.33 12.35 -3.30
C THR A 40 -2.23 12.42 -2.26
N GLY A 41 -1.59 13.59 -2.05
CA GLY A 41 -0.61 13.77 -0.98
C GLY A 41 -1.22 13.52 0.41
N ALA A 42 -2.32 14.19 0.74
CA ALA A 42 -3.00 14.03 2.03
C ALA A 42 -3.55 12.60 2.22
N ASN A 43 -4.10 12.01 1.16
CA ASN A 43 -4.59 10.63 1.19
C ASN A 43 -3.46 9.63 1.38
N THR A 44 -2.32 9.82 0.73
CA THR A 44 -1.14 8.95 0.89
C THR A 44 -0.64 9.00 2.32
N ILE A 45 -0.51 10.21 2.90
CA ILE A 45 -0.09 10.37 4.30
C ILE A 45 -1.05 9.65 5.26
N ARG A 46 -2.38 9.83 5.08
CA ARG A 46 -3.38 9.15 5.90
C ARG A 46 -3.29 7.63 5.76
N LEU A 47 -3.13 7.13 4.53
CA LEU A 47 -3.01 5.70 4.28
C LEU A 47 -1.73 5.11 4.89
N THR A 48 -0.60 5.80 4.76
CA THR A 48 0.67 5.43 5.41
C THR A 48 0.50 5.38 6.93
N LEU A 49 -0.17 6.36 7.53
CA LEU A 49 -0.43 6.37 8.97
C LEU A 49 -1.27 5.15 9.39
N PHE A 50 -2.32 4.82 8.64
CA PHE A 50 -3.12 3.62 8.89
C PHE A 50 -2.27 2.34 8.83
N TYR A 51 -1.41 2.19 7.84
CA TYR A 51 -0.53 1.01 7.74
C TYR A 51 0.50 0.94 8.87
N VAL A 52 1.06 2.07 9.30
CA VAL A 52 1.96 2.10 10.47
C VAL A 52 1.23 1.66 11.73
N MET A 53 0.03 2.20 11.98
CA MET A 53 -0.77 1.85 13.16
C MET A 53 -1.20 0.38 13.15
N ALA A 54 -1.64 -0.13 11.99
CA ALA A 54 -1.98 -1.53 11.82
C ALA A 54 -0.76 -2.45 12.02
N GLY A 55 0.41 -2.04 11.53
CA GLY A 55 1.67 -2.76 11.75
C GLY A 55 2.02 -2.83 13.23
N ILE A 56 1.97 -1.71 13.95
CA ILE A 56 2.20 -1.64 15.40
C ILE A 56 1.22 -2.57 16.14
N ALA A 57 -0.08 -2.47 15.84
CA ALA A 57 -1.11 -3.32 16.45
C ALA A 57 -0.87 -4.81 16.16
N SER A 58 -0.43 -5.16 14.96
CA SER A 58 -0.11 -6.54 14.58
C SER A 58 1.10 -7.07 15.36
N CYS A 59 2.13 -6.25 15.57
CA CYS A 59 3.28 -6.61 16.41
C CYS A 59 2.84 -6.86 17.87
N PHE A 60 2.01 -5.98 18.44
CA PHE A 60 1.47 -6.18 19.78
C PHE A 60 0.64 -7.46 19.89
N ALA A 61 -0.24 -7.71 18.92
CA ALA A 61 -1.05 -8.92 18.88
C ALA A 61 -0.18 -10.19 18.79
N LEU A 62 0.90 -10.15 18.00
CA LEU A 62 1.83 -11.27 17.88
C LEU A 62 2.60 -11.53 19.17
N VAL A 63 3.12 -10.47 19.82
CA VAL A 63 3.80 -10.59 21.11
C VAL A 63 2.85 -11.16 22.16
N TRP A 64 1.62 -10.66 22.22
CA TRP A 64 0.59 -11.18 23.11
C TRP A 64 0.30 -12.66 22.85
N TYR A 65 0.12 -13.05 21.60
CA TYR A 65 -0.14 -14.44 21.22
C TYR A 65 0.99 -15.41 21.62
N ILE A 66 2.24 -14.94 21.61
CA ILE A 66 3.41 -15.77 21.95
C ILE A 66 3.66 -15.82 23.47
N THR A 67 3.37 -14.74 24.19
CA THR A 67 3.73 -14.58 25.62
C THR A 67 2.57 -14.76 26.59
N GLY A 68 1.34 -14.63 26.10
CA GLY A 68 0.09 -14.77 26.86
C GLY A 68 -0.52 -16.16 26.80
#